data_AF-A0A959Q4G9-F1
#
_entry.id   AF-A0A959Q4G9-F1
#
_cell.length_a   1.000
_cell.length_b   1.000
_cell.length_c   1.000
_cell.angle_alpha   90.00
_cell.angle_beta   90.00
_cell.angle_gamma   90.00
#
_symmetry.space_group_name_H-M   'P 1'
#
loop_
_entity.id
_entity.type
_entity.pdbx_description
1 polymer ?
#
loop_
_entity_poly.entity_id
_entity_poly.type
_entity_poly.pdbx_seq_one_letter_code
_entity_poly.pdbx_strand_id
1 'polypeptide(L)'
;MHPSLQDPLQELDAELAQLLAELKNYTHQQLNSIPSPGSWSAIQVMHHLLIAEELSFKYLQKKLSFNPSLQKANWRTRLRQSFLAFYLHTPIKFKAPKGVSTPAFPREATLIDTAKRWTSNREALA
;
A
#
# COMPACT_ATOMS: atom_id res chain seq x y z
N MET A 1 -8.80 -18.40 6.06
CA MET A 1 -8.64 -17.04 6.65
C MET A 1 -9.65 -16.87 7.78
N HIS A 2 -9.37 -16.03 8.78
CA HIS A 2 -10.32 -15.75 9.85
C HIS A 2 -11.48 -14.91 9.29
N PRO A 3 -12.76 -15.22 9.57
CA PRO A 3 -13.92 -14.58 8.93
C PRO A 3 -13.95 -13.07 9.12
N SER A 4 -13.50 -12.56 10.27
CA SER A 4 -13.46 -11.12 10.55
C SER A 4 -12.46 -10.31 9.70
N LEU A 5 -11.63 -10.97 8.89
CA LEU A 5 -10.65 -10.33 8.00
C LEU A 5 -11.04 -10.46 6.53
N GLN A 6 -12.12 -11.17 6.21
CA GLN A 6 -12.57 -11.35 4.83
C GLN A 6 -13.17 -10.04 4.30
N ASP A 7 -14.10 -9.43 5.04
CA ASP A 7 -14.77 -8.21 4.59
C ASP A 7 -13.79 -7.05 4.35
N PRO A 8 -12.83 -6.74 5.26
CA PRO A 8 -11.89 -5.65 5.03
C PRO A 8 -10.97 -5.87 3.83
N LEU A 9 -10.60 -7.13 3.53
CA LEU A 9 -9.74 -7.43 2.38
C LEU A 9 -10.53 -7.31 1.07
N GLN A 10 -11.78 -7.76 1.06
CA GLN A 10 -12.68 -7.58 -0.09
C GLN A 10 -12.96 -6.10 -0.37
N GLU A 11 -13.14 -5.29 0.67
CA GLU A 11 -13.29 -3.84 0.54
C GLU A 11 -12.05 -3.22 -0.11
N LEU A 12 -10.85 -3.60 0.35
CA LEU A 12 -9.59 -3.14 -0.28
C LEU A 12 -9.42 -3.62 -1.73
N ASP A 13 -9.97 -4.77 -2.11
CA ASP A 13 -9.97 -5.23 -3.51
C ASP A 13 -10.92 -4.40 -4.37
N ALA A 14 -12.10 -4.07 -3.83
CA ALA A 14 -13.09 -3.23 -4.49
C ALA A 14 -12.55 -1.80 -4.70
N GLU A 15 -11.90 -1.22 -3.69
CA GLU A 15 -11.25 0.10 -3.78
C GLU A 15 -10.14 0.11 -4.84
N LEU A 16 -9.31 -0.93 -4.89
CA LEU A 16 -8.28 -1.06 -5.93
C LEU A 16 -8.92 -1.17 -7.32
N ALA A 17 -9.96 -1.97 -7.48
CA ALA A 17 -10.67 -2.11 -8.75
C ALA A 17 -11.28 -0.77 -9.21
N GLN A 18 -11.87 -0.01 -8.28
CA GLN A 18 -12.41 1.32 -8.55
C GLN A 18 -11.31 2.30 -8.96
N LEU A 19 -10.20 2.34 -8.23
CA LEU A 19 -9.05 3.18 -8.57
C LEU A 19 -8.53 2.87 -9.99
N LEU A 20 -8.36 1.59 -10.31
CA LEU A 20 -7.89 1.18 -11.64
C LEU A 20 -8.90 1.52 -12.74
N ALA A 21 -10.20 1.43 -12.46
CA ALA A 21 -11.24 1.84 -13.41
C ALA A 21 -11.22 3.35 -13.66
N GLU A 22 -11.01 4.16 -12.63
CA GLU A 22 -10.91 5.61 -12.74
C GLU A 22 -9.66 6.02 -13.54
N LEU A 23 -8.50 5.43 -13.22
CA LEU A 23 -7.22 5.80 -13.82
C LEU A 23 -7.11 5.42 -15.31
N LYS A 24 -7.89 4.46 -15.79
CA LYS A 24 -7.96 4.10 -17.22
C LYS A 24 -8.43 5.25 -18.12
N ASN A 25 -9.12 6.24 -17.57
CA ASN A 25 -9.62 7.39 -18.34
C ASN A 25 -8.53 8.44 -18.63
N TYR A 26 -7.35 8.30 -18.03
CA TYR A 26 -6.24 9.24 -18.18
C TYR A 26 -5.18 8.70 -19.13
N THR A 27 -4.52 9.59 -19.87
CA THR A 27 -3.42 9.21 -20.75
C THR A 27 -2.17 8.84 -19.97
N HIS A 28 -1.28 8.07 -20.59
CA HIS A 28 0.02 7.73 -20.04
C HIS A 28 0.83 8.97 -19.58
N GLN A 29 0.78 10.05 -20.35
CA GLN A 29 1.44 11.30 -20.02
C GLN A 29 0.81 11.98 -18.80
N GLN A 30 -0.52 11.98 -18.68
CA GLN A 30 -1.20 12.55 -17.51
C GLN A 30 -0.86 11.78 -16.23
N LEU A 31 -0.90 10.44 -16.30
CA LEU A 31 -0.60 9.56 -15.17
C LEU A 31 0.85 9.67 -14.66
N ASN A 32 1.80 9.94 -15.55
CA ASN A 32 3.21 10.13 -15.22
C ASN A 32 3.61 11.59 -14.99
N SER A 33 2.68 12.55 -15.16
CA SER A 33 2.97 13.96 -14.96
C SER A 33 3.16 14.29 -13.47
N ILE A 34 4.17 15.09 -13.16
CA ILE A 34 4.42 15.59 -11.80
C ILE A 34 3.74 16.95 -11.66
N PRO A 35 2.76 17.11 -10.76
CA PRO A 35 1.94 18.33 -10.70
C PRO A 35 2.70 19.54 -10.15
N SER A 36 3.72 19.33 -9.31
CA SER A 36 4.54 20.41 -8.75
C SER A 36 5.91 19.91 -8.28
N PRO A 37 6.93 20.79 -8.18
CA PRO A 37 8.25 20.40 -7.68
C PRO A 37 8.16 19.73 -6.31
N GLY A 38 8.74 18.52 -6.20
CA GLY A 38 8.73 17.74 -4.96
C GLY A 38 7.47 16.90 -4.72
N SER A 39 6.49 16.92 -5.63
CA SER A 39 5.32 16.04 -5.61
C SER A 39 5.56 14.74 -6.35
N TRP A 40 4.64 13.79 -6.20
CA TRP A 40 4.62 12.52 -6.93
C TRP A 40 3.60 12.57 -8.07
N SER A 41 3.90 11.89 -9.17
CA SER A 41 2.89 11.57 -10.19
C SER A 41 1.89 10.55 -9.66
N ALA A 42 0.74 10.39 -10.34
CA ALA A 42 -0.25 9.38 -9.96
C ALA A 42 0.37 7.96 -9.96
N ILE A 43 1.18 7.64 -10.97
CA ILE A 43 1.91 6.37 -11.04
C ILE A 43 2.89 6.19 -9.88
N GLN A 44 3.62 7.25 -9.49
CA GLN A 44 4.52 7.18 -8.33
C GLN A 44 3.77 6.95 -7.02
N VAL A 45 2.58 7.55 -6.85
CA VAL A 45 1.69 7.27 -5.71
C VAL A 45 1.25 5.81 -5.71
N MET A 46 0.84 5.26 -6.86
CA MET A 46 0.49 3.84 -6.98
C MET A 46 1.66 2.93 -6.60
N HIS A 47 2.88 3.24 -7.07
CA HIS A 47 4.08 2.49 -6.72
C HIS A 47 4.40 2.57 -5.22
N HIS A 48 4.19 3.72 -4.58
CA HIS A 48 4.34 3.85 -3.13
C HIS A 48 3.42 2.90 -2.38
N LEU A 49 2.13 2.87 -2.74
CA LEU A 49 1.13 2.01 -2.12
C LEU A 49 1.43 0.51 -2.35
N LEU A 50 1.72 0.13 -3.59
CA LEU A 50 2.10 -1.23 -3.96
C LEU A 50 3.33 -1.71 -3.17
N ILE A 51 4.39 -0.91 -3.10
CA ILE A 51 5.62 -1.30 -2.38
C ILE A 51 5.36 -1.38 -0.87
N ALA A 52 4.56 -0.46 -0.32
CA ALA A 52 4.18 -0.50 1.09
C ALA A 52 3.41 -1.79 1.44
N GLU A 53 2.49 -2.22 0.59
CA GLU A 53 1.75 -3.48 0.72
C GLU A 53 2.69 -4.69 0.63
N GLU A 54 3.52 -4.77 -0.42
CA GLU A 54 4.48 -5.87 -0.62
C GLU A 54 5.44 -6.03 0.58
N LEU A 55 5.98 -4.92 1.09
CA LEU A 55 6.90 -4.95 2.23
C LEU A 55 6.20 -5.35 3.53
N SER A 56 4.96 -4.91 3.72
CA SER A 56 4.16 -5.29 4.88
C SER A 56 3.89 -6.80 4.87
N PHE A 57 3.53 -7.34 3.71
CA PHE A 57 3.32 -8.78 3.56
C PHE A 57 4.59 -9.59 3.78
N LYS A 58 5.70 -9.21 3.13
CA LYS A 58 7.01 -9.87 3.31
C LYS A 58 7.46 -9.82 4.77
N TYR A 59 7.19 -8.72 5.48
CA TYR A 59 7.49 -8.60 6.90
C TYR A 59 6.67 -9.59 7.73
N LEU A 60 5.37 -9.73 7.46
CA LEU A 60 4.51 -10.72 8.12
C LEU A 60 4.97 -12.14 7.85
N GLN A 61 5.22 -12.52 6.59
CA GLN A 61 5.74 -13.83 6.22
C GLN A 61 7.04 -14.14 6.98
N LYS A 62 8.00 -13.19 6.97
CA LYS A 62 9.27 -13.34 7.68
C LYS A 62 9.07 -13.47 9.19
N LYS A 63 8.14 -12.75 9.80
CA LYS A 63 7.87 -12.87 11.24
C LYS A 63 7.25 -14.21 11.58
N LEU A 64 6.36 -14.73 10.74
CA LEU A 64 5.66 -15.99 10.95
C LEU A 64 6.54 -17.21 10.65
N SER A 65 7.51 -17.11 9.73
CA SER A 65 8.40 -18.23 9.36
C SER A 65 9.25 -18.78 10.51
N PHE A 66 9.43 -18.02 11.59
CA PHE A 66 10.19 -18.44 12.78
C PHE A 66 9.34 -19.17 13.83
N ASN A 67 8.08 -19.53 13.53
CA ASN A 67 7.11 -20.13 14.47
C ASN A 67 7.05 -19.39 15.83
N PRO A 68 6.87 -18.05 15.84
CA PRO A 68 6.85 -17.31 17.09
C PRO A 68 5.61 -17.67 17.92
N SER A 69 5.77 -17.72 19.24
CA SER A 69 4.60 -17.67 20.13
C SER A 69 3.95 -16.29 20.03
N LEU A 70 2.79 -16.22 19.39
CA LEU A 70 2.04 -14.97 19.25
C LEU A 70 1.39 -14.62 20.60
N GLN A 71 1.92 -13.61 21.26
CA GLN A 71 1.34 -13.09 22.50
C GLN A 71 0.03 -12.36 22.22
N LYS A 72 -0.94 -12.49 23.13
CA LYS A 72 -2.19 -11.73 23.06
C LYS A 72 -1.89 -10.23 23.13
N ALA A 73 -2.56 -9.45 22.28
CA ALA A 73 -2.46 -8.00 22.31
C ALA A 73 -2.91 -7.47 23.68
N ASN A 74 -2.06 -6.68 24.33
CA ASN A 74 -2.38 -6.01 25.58
C ASN A 74 -3.02 -4.63 25.32
N TRP A 75 -3.53 -3.99 26.37
CA TRP A 75 -4.17 -2.67 26.25
C TRP A 75 -3.21 -1.60 25.70
N ARG A 76 -1.90 -1.71 25.98
CA ARG A 76 -0.87 -0.81 25.43
C ARG A 76 -0.77 -0.96 23.90
N THR A 77 -0.87 -2.19 23.38
CA THR A 77 -0.91 -2.44 21.93
C THR A 77 -2.13 -1.78 21.30
N ARG A 78 -3.30 -1.88 21.93
CA ARG A 78 -4.53 -1.22 21.44
C ARG A 78 -4.38 0.30 21.41
N LEU A 79 -3.85 0.91 22.48
CA LEU A 79 -3.60 2.35 22.52
C LEU A 79 -2.64 2.82 21.41
N ARG A 80 -1.54 2.08 21.19
CA ARG A 80 -0.59 2.37 20.11
C ARG A 80 -1.24 2.26 18.73
N GLN A 81 -2.10 1.26 18.52
CA GLN A 81 -2.85 1.09 17.28
C GLN A 81 -3.82 2.26 17.05
N SER A 82 -4.55 2.69 18.07
CA SER A 82 -5.45 3.86 17.97
C SER A 82 -4.69 5.15 17.68
N PHE A 83 -3.55 5.37 18.33
CA PHE A 83 -2.70 6.53 18.05
C PHE A 83 -2.17 6.52 16.62
N LEU A 84 -1.75 5.35 16.12
CA LEU A 84 -1.32 5.21 14.73
C LEU A 84 -2.46 5.51 13.75
N ALA A 85 -3.65 4.94 13.99
CA ALA A 85 -4.82 5.19 13.15
C ALA A 85 -5.18 6.68 13.12
N PHE A 86 -5.19 7.35 14.29
CA PHE A 86 -5.40 8.78 14.39
C PHE A 86 -4.34 9.56 13.62
N TYR A 87 -3.06 9.22 13.82
CA TYR A 87 -1.94 9.87 13.15
C TYR A 87 -2.05 9.79 11.62
N LEU A 88 -2.42 8.64 11.07
CA LEU A 88 -2.60 8.46 9.62
C LEU A 88 -3.74 9.29 9.03
N HIS A 89 -4.72 9.72 9.84
CA HIS A 89 -5.77 10.64 9.43
C HIS A 89 -5.35 12.12 9.53
N THR A 90 -4.21 12.42 10.13
CA THR A 90 -3.70 13.80 10.23
C THR A 90 -2.90 14.18 8.97
N PRO A 91 -2.85 15.47 8.60
CA PRO A 91 -2.04 15.95 7.48
C PRO A 91 -0.53 16.03 7.79
N ILE A 92 -0.07 15.39 8.87
CA ILE A 92 1.32 15.51 9.35
C ILE A 92 2.24 14.62 8.49
N LYS A 93 3.19 15.27 7.81
CA LYS A 93 4.14 14.59 6.92
C LYS A 93 5.23 13.88 7.71
N PHE A 94 5.36 12.57 7.52
CA PHE A 94 6.51 11.79 8.00
C PHE A 94 7.47 11.48 6.85
N LYS A 95 8.77 11.44 7.14
CA LYS A 95 9.76 11.03 6.13
C LYS A 95 9.60 9.55 5.85
N ALA A 96 9.23 9.21 4.60
CA ALA A 96 9.14 7.82 4.18
C ALA A 96 10.52 7.13 4.31
N PRO A 97 10.58 5.88 4.81
CA PRO A 97 11.81 5.10 4.81
C PRO A 97 12.37 4.95 3.40
N LYS A 98 13.71 4.80 3.29
CA LYS A 98 14.40 4.73 1.99
C LYS A 98 13.78 3.72 1.02
N GLY A 99 13.32 2.57 1.52
CA GLY A 99 12.71 1.49 0.72
C GLY A 99 11.31 1.77 0.17
N VAL A 100 10.64 2.84 0.62
CA VAL A 100 9.29 3.25 0.17
C VAL A 100 9.26 4.72 -0.25
N SER A 101 10.43 5.27 -0.60
CA SER A 101 10.62 6.67 -0.98
C SER A 101 10.99 6.79 -2.45
N THR A 102 10.97 8.02 -2.98
CA THR A 102 11.22 8.38 -4.39
C THR A 102 12.33 7.63 -5.13
N PRO A 103 13.49 7.30 -4.53
CA PRO A 103 14.53 6.50 -5.20
C PRO A 103 14.10 5.08 -5.59
N ALA A 104 13.05 4.53 -4.97
CA ALA A 104 12.53 3.19 -5.24
C ALA A 104 11.47 3.17 -6.36
N PHE A 105 11.02 4.33 -6.84
CA PHE A 105 9.96 4.42 -7.85
C PHE A 105 10.56 4.58 -9.24
N PRO A 106 9.98 3.91 -10.26
CA PRO A 106 10.36 4.19 -11.64
C PRO A 106 10.06 5.67 -11.97
N ARG A 107 10.88 6.28 -12.83
CA ARG A 107 10.63 7.64 -13.32
C ARG A 107 9.32 7.71 -14.11
N GLU A 108 9.00 6.63 -14.80
CA GLU A 108 7.83 6.45 -15.63
C GLU A 108 7.44 4.97 -15.64
N ALA A 109 6.14 4.68 -15.57
CA ALA A 109 5.62 3.32 -15.73
C ALA A 109 4.24 3.35 -16.40
N THR A 110 3.85 2.24 -17.02
CA THR A 110 2.53 2.11 -17.62
C THR A 110 1.50 1.69 -16.57
N LEU A 111 0.27 2.20 -16.69
CA LEU A 111 -0.83 1.78 -15.81
C LEU A 111 -1.05 0.27 -15.86
N ILE A 112 -0.90 -0.33 -17.04
CA ILE A 112 -1.12 -1.77 -17.25
C ILE A 112 -0.11 -2.59 -16.45
N ASP A 113 1.18 -2.25 -16.52
CA ASP A 113 2.23 -2.99 -15.80
C ASP A 113 2.10 -2.82 -14.29
N THR A 114 1.83 -1.59 -13.83
CA THR A 114 1.61 -1.30 -12.40
C THR A 114 0.37 -2.04 -11.88
N ALA A 115 -0.74 -2.02 -12.62
CA ALA A 115 -1.95 -2.75 -12.26
C ALA A 115 -1.72 -4.25 -12.20
N LYS A 116 -1.08 -4.83 -13.23
CA LYS A 116 -0.77 -6.26 -13.28
C LYS A 116 0.07 -6.72 -12.09
N ARG A 117 1.11 -5.95 -11.74
CA ARG A 117 1.94 -6.26 -10.57
C ARG A 117 1.14 -6.17 -9.27
N TRP A 118 0.28 -5.16 -9.12
CA TRP A 118 -0.53 -4.99 -7.92
C TRP A 118 -1.55 -6.11 -7.76
N THR A 119 -2.30 -6.45 -8.80
CA THR A 119 -3.25 -7.56 -8.76
C THR A 119 -2.55 -8.88 -8.45
N SER A 120 -1.38 -9.15 -9.04
CA SER A 120 -0.60 -10.35 -8.71
C SER A 120 -0.14 -10.38 -7.24
N ASN A 121 0.20 -9.23 -6.65
CA ASN A 121 0.51 -9.14 -5.23
C ASN A 121 -0.72 -9.45 -4.36
N ARG A 122 -1.90 -8.98 -4.76
CA ARG A 122 -3.18 -9.24 -4.06
C ARG A 122 -3.61 -10.70 -4.16
N GLU A 123 -3.44 -11.34 -5.32
CA GLU A 123 -3.71 -12.77 -5.48
C GLU A 123 -2.83 -13.62 -4.56
N ALA A 124 -1.59 -13.21 -4.28
CA ALA A 124 -0.72 -13.89 -3.32
C ALA A 124 -1.14 -13.71 -1.84
N LEU A 125 -2.07 -12.78 -1.56
CA LEU A 125 -2.65 -12.53 -0.24
C LEU A 125 -3.97 -13.27 0.01
N ALA A 126 -4.64 -13.73 -1.06
CA ALA A 126 -5.91 -14.45 -1.02
C ALA A 126 -5.73 -15.93 -0.65
#